data_AF-A0A7K3YYV0-F1
#
_entry.id   AF-A0A7K3YYV0-F1
#
_cell.length_a   1.000
_cell.length_b   1.000
_cell.length_c   1.000
_cell.angle_alpha   90.00
_cell.angle_beta   90.00
_cell.angle_gamma   90.00
#
_symmetry.space_group_name_H-M   'P 1'
#
loop_
_entity.id
_entity.type
_entity.pdbx_description
1 polymer ?
#
loop_
_entity_poly.entity_id
_entity_poly.type
_entity_poly.pdbx_seq_one_letter_code
_entity_poly.pdbx_strand_id
1 'polypeptide(L)' 'MPTSKKQLVKLNKAKKEKAEDLAKQAAAGSESAKKKLKKLEKKLK' A
#
# COMPACT_ATOMS: atom_id res chain seq x y z
N MET A 1 7.02 7.78 18.48
CA MET A 1 7.84 6.57 18.65
C MET A 1 8.82 6.46 17.49
N PRO A 2 10.13 6.65 17.70
CA PRO A 2 11.12 6.42 16.64
C PRO A 2 11.14 4.91 16.35
N THR A 3 10.78 4.53 15.12
CA THR A 3 10.84 3.13 14.69
C THR A 3 12.25 2.81 14.23
N SER A 4 12.79 1.68 14.69
CA SER A 4 14.13 1.23 14.29
C SER A 4 14.19 1.00 12.77
N LYS A 5 15.38 1.14 12.15
CA LYS A 5 15.57 0.86 10.70
C LYS A 5 14.99 -0.50 10.29
N LYS A 6 15.14 -1.53 11.13
CA LYS A 6 14.57 -2.87 10.91
C LYS A 6 13.03 -2.86 10.91
N GLN A 7 12.39 -2.11 11.80
CA GLN A 7 10.92 -1.93 11.79
C GLN A 7 10.44 -1.15 10.58
N LEU A 8 11.19 -0.12 10.16
CA LEU A 8 10.89 0.66 8.95
C LEU A 8 10.88 -0.22 7.69
N VAL A 9 11.86 -1.13 7.57
CA VAL A 9 11.91 -2.11 6.47
C VAL A 9 10.72 -3.05 6.49
N LYS A 10 10.33 -3.58 7.68
CA LYS A 10 9.13 -4.43 7.81
C LYS A 10 7.84 -3.69 7.45
N LEU A 11 7.69 -2.45 7.91
CA LEU A 11 6.54 -1.61 7.60
C LEU A 11 6.45 -1.27 6.11
N ASN A 12 7.58 -1.01 5.46
CA ASN A 12 7.61 -0.74 4.02
C ASN A 12 7.26 -1.99 3.19
N LYS A 13 7.71 -3.19 3.61
CA LYS A 13 7.26 -4.45 2.99
C LYS A 13 5.75 -4.64 3.13
N ALA A 14 5.22 -4.50 4.35
CA ALA A 14 3.77 -4.63 4.60
C ALA A 14 2.93 -3.60 3.84
N LYS A 15 3.44 -2.38 3.64
CA LYS A 15 2.80 -1.36 2.79
C LYS A 15 2.82 -1.75 1.32
N LYS A 16 3.91 -2.33 0.82
CA LYS A 16 4.01 -2.82 -0.57
C LYS A 16 3.07 -3.99 -0.82
N GLU A 17 3.03 -5.00 0.05
CA GLU A 17 2.10 -6.13 -0.07
C GLU A 17 0.64 -5.66 -0.09
N LYS A 18 0.26 -4.76 0.82
CA LYS A 18 -1.11 -4.18 0.82
C LYS A 18 -1.39 -3.38 -0.46
N ALA A 19 -0.39 -2.69 -1.02
CA ALA A 19 -0.56 -1.98 -2.28
C ALA A 19 -0.72 -2.97 -3.45
N GLU A 20 0.03 -4.07 -3.47
CA GLU A 20 -0.07 -5.13 -4.47
C GLU A 20 -1.42 -5.86 -4.38
N ASP A 21 -1.93 -6.14 -3.18
CA ASP A 21 -3.25 -6.75 -3.02
C ASP A 21 -4.38 -5.80 -3.45
N LEU A 22 -4.27 -4.52 -3.10
CA LEU A 22 -5.19 -3.50 -3.63
C LEU A 22 -5.06 -3.36 -5.15
N ALA A 23 -3.86 -3.53 -5.72
CA ALA A 23 -3.63 -3.53 -7.17
C ALA A 23 -4.28 -4.72 -7.85
N LYS A 24 -4.15 -5.92 -7.28
CA LYS A 24 -4.80 -7.14 -7.77
C LYS A 24 -6.32 -7.01 -7.72
N GLN A 25 -6.87 -6.51 -6.60
CA GLN A 25 -8.31 -6.27 -6.47
C GLN A 25 -8.80 -5.16 -7.43
N ALA A 26 -8.00 -4.11 -7.63
CA ALA A 26 -8.28 -3.05 -8.59
C ALA A 26 -8.28 -3.56 -10.04
N ALA A 27 -7.35 -4.44 -10.38
CA ALA A 27 -7.26 -5.11 -11.69
C ALA A 27 -8.43 -6.09 -11.90
N ALA A 28 -8.87 -6.76 -10.83
CA ALA A 28 -10.06 -7.61 -10.82
C ALA A 28 -11.40 -6.85 -10.91
N GLY A 29 -11.36 -5.51 -11.09
CA GLY A 29 -12.56 -4.70 -11.30
C GLY A 29 -13.13 -4.04 -10.04
N SER A 30 -12.49 -4.18 -8.88
CA SER A 30 -12.93 -3.48 -7.67
C SER A 30 -12.63 -1.98 -7.73
N GLU A 31 -13.66 -1.19 -8.02
CA GLU A 31 -13.67 0.29 -7.97
C GLU A 31 -13.17 0.83 -6.62
N SER A 32 -13.56 0.17 -5.53
CA SER A 32 -13.17 0.54 -4.17
C SER A 32 -11.66 0.35 -3.93
N ALA A 33 -11.07 -0.71 -4.49
CA ALA A 33 -9.64 -0.97 -4.43
C ALA A 33 -8.87 0.03 -5.30
N LYS A 34 -9.35 0.35 -6.51
CA LYS A 34 -8.77 1.43 -7.35
C LYS A 34 -8.71 2.77 -6.62
N LYS A 35 -9.81 3.18 -5.98
CA LYS A 35 -9.87 4.45 -5.21
C LYS A 35 -8.90 4.44 -4.02
N LYS A 36 -8.78 3.32 -3.29
CA LYS A 36 -7.84 3.16 -2.18
C LYS A 36 -6.37 3.19 -2.64
N LEU A 37 -6.07 2.51 -3.75
CA LEU A 37 -4.73 2.47 -4.33
C LEU A 37 -4.29 3.87 -4.79
N LYS A 38 -5.15 4.59 -5.53
CA LYS A 38 -4.89 5.96 -5.98
C LYS A 38 -4.70 6.95 -4.82
N LYS A 39 -5.42 6.77 -3.69
CA LYS A 39 -5.21 7.55 -2.46
C LYS A 39 -3.88 7.22 -1.77
N LEU A 40 -3.45 5.95 -1.79
CA LEU A 40 -2.16 5.53 -1.24
C LEU A 40 -0.99 6.07 -2.07
N GLU A 41 -1.05 5.97 -3.40
CA GLU A 41 -0.05 6.55 -4.30
C GLU A 41 0.11 8.06 -4.09
N LYS A 42 -1.00 8.79 -3.99
CA LYS A 42 -0.98 10.25 -3.72
C LYS A 42 -0.39 10.64 -2.36
N LYS A 43 -0.39 9.74 -1.37
CA LYS A 43 0.22 9.98 -0.04
C LYS A 43 1.70 9.61 0.02
N LEU A 44 2.16 8.81 -0.94
CA LEU A 44 3.55 8.38 -1.07
C LEU A 44 4.34 9.26 -2.04
N LYS A 45 3.66 10.00 -2.91
CA LYS A 45 4.22 11.06 -3.76
C LYS A 45 4.34 12.36 -2.96
#